data_AF-A0A0B5QVH1-F1
#
_entry.id   AF-A0A0B5QVH1-F1
#
_cell.length_a   1.000
_cell.length_b   1.000
_cell.length_c   1.000
_cell.angle_alpha   90.00
_cell.angle_beta   90.00
_cell.angle_gamma   90.00
#
_symmetry.space_group_name_H-M   'P 1'
#
loop_
_entity.id
_entity.type
_entity.pdbx_description
1 polymer ?
#
loop_
_entity_poly.entity_id
_entity_poly.type
_entity_poly.pdbx_seq_one_letter_code
_entity_poly.pdbx_strand_id
1 'polypeptide(L)' 'MNMKLTRIKKGLTQSQLREKANTSLNTIVALEKGKINNIRVGTLVKIAAALDSTVIELFFSSSDQE' A
#
# COMPACT_ATOMS: atom_id res chain seq x y z
N MET A 1 -9.65 -2.33 -3.30
CA MET A 1 -8.29 -2.16 -2.69
C MET A 1 -8.25 -1.23 -1.46
N ASN A 2 -7.75 -1.73 -0.33
CA ASN A 2 -7.83 -1.07 0.99
C ASN A 2 -6.69 -0.11 1.33
N MET A 3 -5.54 -0.19 0.65
CA MET A 3 -4.35 0.62 0.95
C MET A 3 -4.61 2.14 1.00
N LYS A 4 -5.30 2.68 -0.02
CA LYS A 4 -5.60 4.12 -0.10
C LYS A 4 -6.47 4.58 1.07
N LEU A 5 -7.48 3.79 1.42
CA LEU A 5 -8.38 4.09 2.53
C LEU A 5 -7.63 4.07 3.87
N THR A 6 -6.79 3.06 4.11
CA THR A 6 -5.95 2.99 5.31
C THR A 6 -5.00 4.18 5.40
N ARG A 7 -4.38 4.60 4.29
CA ARG A 7 -3.53 5.78 4.25
C ARG A 7 -4.31 7.06 4.63
N ILE A 8 -5.49 7.26 4.07
CA ILE A 8 -6.35 8.43 4.36
C ILE A 8 -6.80 8.42 5.83
N LYS A 9 -7.21 7.26 6.37
CA LYS A 9 -7.58 7.10 7.79
C LYS A 9 -6.44 7.48 8.75
N LYS A 10 -5.19 7.32 8.31
CA LYS A 10 -3.99 7.72 9.06
C LYS A 10 -3.55 9.17 8.84
N GLY A 11 -4.27 9.93 8.02
CA GLY A 11 -3.90 11.31 7.68
C GLY A 11 -2.59 11.44 6.91
N LEU A 12 -2.13 10.36 6.27
CA LEU A 12 -0.85 10.34 5.55
C LEU A 12 -1.04 10.77 4.09
N THR A 13 -0.14 11.61 3.59
CA THR A 13 0.02 11.84 2.14
C THR A 13 0.78 10.67 1.49
N GLN A 14 0.73 10.59 0.16
CA GLN A 14 1.49 9.57 -0.58
C GLN A 14 3.01 9.73 -0.38
N SER A 15 3.51 10.97 -0.28
CA SER A 15 4.93 11.26 -0.02
C SER A 15 5.35 10.86 1.39
N GLN A 16 4.52 11.11 2.40
CA GLN A 16 4.80 10.68 3.77
C GLN A 16 4.78 9.14 3.89
N LEU A 17 3.83 8.47 3.23
CA LEU A 17 3.80 7.02 3.20
C LEU A 17 5.05 6.45 2.51
N ARG A 18 5.47 7.07 1.40
CA ARG A 18 6.70 6.70 0.69
C ARG A 18 7.93 6.77 1.61
N GLU A 19 8.06 7.85 2.36
CA GLU A 19 9.17 8.05 3.30
C GLU A 19 9.13 7.04 4.44
N LYS A 20 7.95 6.83 5.04
CA LYS A 20 7.76 5.84 6.13
C LYS A 20 8.02 4.40 5.66
N ALA A 21 7.63 4.06 4.43
CA ALA A 21 7.82 2.73 3.85
C ALA A 21 9.17 2.55 3.14
N ASN A 22 10.01 3.59 3.07
CA ASN A 22 11.27 3.62 2.34
C ASN A 22 11.16 3.00 0.93
N THR A 23 10.26 3.56 0.13
CA THR A 23 9.95 3.09 -1.24
C THR A 23 9.87 4.27 -2.22
N SER A 24 9.54 4.01 -3.48
CA SER A 24 9.34 5.09 -4.47
C SER A 24 7.91 5.63 -4.44
N LEU A 25 7.72 6.92 -4.75
CA LEU A 25 6.38 7.51 -4.86
C LEU A 25 5.56 6.79 -5.95
N ASN A 26 6.23 6.43 -7.05
CA ASN A 26 5.64 5.69 -8.16
C ASN A 26 5.11 4.33 -7.70
N THR A 27 5.81 3.65 -6.79
CA THR A 27 5.34 2.40 -6.18
C THR A 27 4.05 2.64 -5.39
N ILE A 28 3.98 3.67 -4.54
CA ILE A 28 2.75 3.99 -3.80
C ILE A 28 1.58 4.26 -4.75
N VAL A 29 1.80 5.08 -5.78
CA VAL A 29 0.76 5.42 -6.77
C VAL A 29 0.35 4.21 -7.60
N ALA A 30 1.31 3.37 -8.03
CA ALA A 30 1.03 2.15 -8.78
C ALA A 30 0.21 1.16 -7.95
N LEU A 31 0.58 1.01 -6.68
CA LEU A 31 -0.17 0.17 -5.74
C LEU A 31 -1.57 0.71 -5.55
N GLU A 32 -1.78 1.99 -5.25
CA GLU A 32 -3.13 2.56 -5.10
C GLU A 32 -4.00 2.45 -6.37
N LYS A 33 -3.39 2.22 -7.54
CA LYS A 33 -4.05 1.94 -8.82
C LYS A 33 -4.22 0.45 -9.14
N GLY A 34 -3.88 -0.45 -8.22
CA GLY A 34 -4.01 -1.90 -8.38
C GLY A 34 -2.84 -2.59 -9.10
N LYS A 35 -1.74 -1.89 -9.41
CA LYS A 35 -0.59 -2.47 -10.12
C LYS A 35 0.40 -3.13 -9.14
N ILE A 36 0.11 -4.38 -8.75
CA ILE A 36 0.92 -5.15 -7.79
C ILE A 36 1.89 -6.12 -8.49
N ASN A 37 1.61 -6.52 -9.73
CA ASN A 37 2.24 -7.65 -10.43
C ASN A 37 3.78 -7.63 -10.52
N ASN A 38 4.41 -6.46 -10.46
CA ASN A 38 5.88 -6.33 -10.55
C ASN A 38 6.51 -5.74 -9.28
N ILE A 39 5.80 -5.75 -8.16
CA ILE A 39 6.28 -5.20 -6.90
C ILE A 39 6.80 -6.33 -6.02
N ARG A 40 8.04 -6.18 -5.55
CA ARG A 40 8.67 -7.14 -4.64
C ARG A 40 7.85 -7.25 -3.36
N VAL A 41 7.66 -8.48 -2.87
CA VAL A 41 6.97 -8.77 -1.60
C VAL A 41 7.54 -7.93 -0.45
N GLY A 42 8.86 -7.77 -0.39
CA GLY A 42 9.50 -6.93 0.64
C GLY A 42 9.03 -5.46 0.64
N THR A 43 8.68 -4.90 -0.52
CA THR A 43 8.10 -3.55 -0.61
C THR A 43 6.67 -3.52 -0.09
N LEU A 44 5.87 -4.55 -0.38
CA LEU A 44 4.50 -4.66 0.15
C LEU A 44 4.52 -4.75 1.68
N VAL A 45 5.44 -5.56 2.24
CA VAL A 45 5.60 -5.71 3.69
C VAL A 45 5.98 -4.39 4.36
N LYS A 46 6.92 -3.62 3.78
CA LYS A 46 7.30 -2.29 4.30
C LYS A 46 6.13 -1.31 4.31
N ILE A 47 5.33 -1.32 3.25
CA ILE A 47 4.15 -0.45 3.14
C ILE A 47 3.09 -0.86 4.15
N ALA A 48 2.88 -2.16 4.33
CA ALA A 48 1.95 -2.69 5.32
C ALA A 48 2.36 -2.30 6.74
N ALA A 49 3.64 -2.47 7.09
CA ALA A 49 4.21 -2.01 8.34
C ALA A 49 4.09 -0.48 8.52
N ALA A 50 4.33 0.31 7.46
CA ALA A 50 4.16 1.75 7.51
C ALA A 50 2.69 2.18 7.76
N LEU A 51 1.74 1.35 7.39
CA LEU A 51 0.31 1.54 7.61
C LEU A 51 -0.22 0.76 8.83
N ASP A 52 0.66 0.22 9.69
CA ASP A 52 0.31 -0.65 10.83
C ASP A 52 -0.81 -1.65 10.50
N SER A 53 -0.68 -2.31 9.35
CA SER A 53 -1.62 -3.29 8.82
C SER A 53 -0.83 -4.42 8.16
N THR A 54 -1.51 -5.46 7.70
CA THR A 54 -0.87 -6.59 7.03
C THR A 54 -1.00 -6.51 5.52
N VAL A 55 -0.08 -7.17 4.79
CA VAL A 55 -0.16 -7.27 3.32
C VAL A 55 -1.51 -7.89 2.91
N ILE A 56 -2.01 -8.85 3.68
CA ILE A 56 -3.30 -9.51 3.42
C ILE A 56 -4.46 -8.51 3.53
N GLU A 57 -4.53 -7.72 4.59
CA GLU A 57 -5.60 -6.73 4.78
C GLU A 57 -5.57 -5.61 3.72
N LEU A 58 -4.38 -5.16 3.32
CA LEU A 58 -4.22 -4.04 2.41
C LEU A 58 -4.43 -4.43 0.93
N PHE A 59 -3.99 -5.63 0.56
CA PHE A 59 -3.90 -6.07 -0.84
C PHE A 59 -4.75 -7.31 -1.17
N PHE A 60 -5.16 -8.11 -0.19
CA PHE A 60 -5.88 -9.38 -0.40
C PHE A 60 -7.23 -9.48 0.35
N SER A 61 -7.68 -8.41 0.98
CA SER A 61 -9.00 -8.38 1.62
C SER A 61 -10.09 -8.49 0.56
N SER A 62 -10.93 -9.50 0.73
CA SER A 62 -11.77 -10.13 -0.28
C SER A 62 -12.96 -9.28 -0.71
N SER A 63 -12.80 -8.42 -1.72
CA SER A 63 -13.96 -7.83 -2.42
C SER A 63 -13.61 -7.25 -3.81
N ASP A 64 -12.62 -7.82 -4.51
CA ASP A 64 -12.35 -7.50 -5.92
C ASP A 64 -12.17 -8.83 -6.68
N GLN A 65 -13.24 -9.62 -6.78
CA GLN A 65 -13.48 -10.58 -7.86
C GLN A 65 -14.68 -10.07 -8.65
N GLU A 66 -14.43 -9.26 -9.67
CA GLU A 66 -15.35 -9.06 -10.79
C GLU A 66 -14.57 -8.63 -12.04
#